data_AF-A0A2S8WPX0-F1
#
_entry.id   AF-A0A2S8WPX0-F1
#
_cell.length_a   1.000
_cell.length_b   1.000
_cell.length_c   1.000
_cell.angle_alpha   90.00
_cell.angle_beta   90.00
_cell.angle_gamma   90.00
#
_symmetry.space_group_name_H-M   'P 1'
#
loop_
_entity.id
_entity.type
_entity.pdbx_description
1 polymer ?
#
loop_
_entity_poly.entity_id
_entity_poly.type
_entity_poly.pdbx_seq_one_letter_code
_entity_poly.pdbx_strand_id
1 'polypeptide(L)'
;MERPQVESTDQSLKKLFHEAFDSQIPNYGSYNLVAGSGTSGSAGLKVIGYRREPAELIICPLSPKTLKPTQRGVAVNNTNVSHVALVSDGSYEVGTSTGTVYRFTIPAHPTLDIPTEGTAAAQRGTLRQDQDAEDFADFMNNFMDQLDMALRAAETTE
;
A
#
# COMPACT_ATOMS: atom_id res chain seq x y z
N MET A 1 -5.13 -39.01 -8.57
CA MET A 1 -5.67 -38.49 -7.31
C MET A 1 -5.14 -37.08 -7.12
N GLU A 2 -5.83 -36.10 -7.70
CA GLU A 2 -5.53 -34.69 -7.47
C GLU A 2 -5.96 -34.34 -6.04
N ARG A 3 -4.99 -34.01 -5.19
CA ARG A 3 -5.29 -33.43 -3.88
C ARG A 3 -5.96 -32.07 -4.15
N PRO A 4 -7.15 -31.78 -3.59
CA PRO A 4 -7.74 -30.46 -3.74
C PRO A 4 -6.70 -29.44 -3.26
N GLN A 5 -6.32 -28.54 -4.16
CA GLN A 5 -5.34 -27.50 -3.89
C GLN A 5 -6.00 -26.56 -2.88
N VAL A 6 -5.75 -26.80 -1.59
CA VAL A 6 -6.18 -25.87 -0.54
C VAL A 6 -5.44 -24.58 -0.84
N GLU A 7 -6.15 -23.60 -1.39
CA GLU A 7 -5.62 -22.27 -1.66
C GLU A 7 -4.98 -21.77 -0.36
N SER A 8 -3.69 -21.43 -0.41
CA SER A 8 -2.98 -20.97 0.79
C SER A 8 -3.63 -19.66 1.23
N THR A 9 -3.79 -19.45 2.54
CA THR A 9 -4.33 -18.20 3.10
C THR A 9 -3.62 -16.95 2.57
N ASP A 10 -2.33 -17.08 2.26
CA ASP A 10 -1.52 -16.09 1.55
C ASP A 10 -2.09 -15.73 0.16
N GLN A 11 -2.37 -16.74 -0.67
CA GLN A 11 -2.90 -16.54 -2.03
C GLN A 11 -4.30 -15.91 -1.99
N SER A 12 -5.15 -16.35 -1.06
CA SER A 12 -6.48 -15.76 -0.89
C SER A 12 -6.40 -14.31 -0.43
N LEU A 13 -5.48 -13.96 0.49
CA LEU A 13 -5.25 -12.56 0.88
C LEU A 13 -4.75 -11.71 -0.28
N LYS A 14 -3.76 -12.20 -1.05
CA LYS A 14 -3.27 -11.50 -2.25
C LYS A 14 -4.40 -11.24 -3.24
N LYS A 15 -5.21 -12.26 -3.52
CA LYS A 15 -6.35 -12.15 -4.43
C LYS A 15 -7.36 -11.09 -3.95
N LEU A 16 -7.75 -11.13 -2.68
CA LEU A 16 -8.67 -10.14 -2.10
C LEU A 16 -8.12 -8.72 -2.17
N PHE A 17 -6.81 -8.53 -2.00
CA PHE A 17 -6.16 -7.23 -2.14
C PHE A 17 -6.11 -6.74 -3.58
N HIS A 18 -5.82 -7.62 -4.52
CA HIS A 18 -5.93 -7.31 -5.94
C HIS A 18 -7.36 -6.91 -6.32
N GLU A 19 -8.38 -7.66 -5.88
CA GLU A 19 -9.78 -7.34 -6.16
C GLU A 19 -10.20 -6.00 -5.54
N ALA A 20 -9.83 -5.75 -4.27
CA ALA A 20 -10.14 -4.49 -3.59
C ALA A 20 -9.46 -3.28 -4.25
N PHE A 21 -8.25 -3.46 -4.79
CA PHE A 21 -7.53 -2.42 -5.50
C PHE A 21 -8.09 -2.19 -6.92
N ASP A 22 -8.29 -3.25 -7.68
CA ASP A 22 -8.84 -3.21 -9.05
C ASP A 22 -10.22 -2.55 -9.10
N SER A 23 -11.04 -2.78 -8.07
CA SER A 23 -12.35 -2.12 -7.93
C SER A 23 -12.29 -0.58 -7.87
N GLN A 24 -11.14 -0.01 -7.54
CA GLN A 24 -10.96 1.43 -7.37
C GLN A 24 -10.17 2.08 -8.52
N ILE A 25 -9.24 1.35 -9.13
CA ILE A 25 -8.31 1.88 -10.14
C ILE A 25 -8.41 1.03 -11.41
N PRO A 26 -9.15 1.50 -12.44
CA PRO A 26 -9.19 0.80 -13.73
C PRO A 26 -7.82 0.84 -14.42
N ASN A 27 -7.43 -0.28 -15.05
CA ASN A 27 -6.13 -0.53 -15.72
C ASN A 27 -4.93 -0.78 -14.78
N TYR A 28 -5.14 -1.72 -13.86
CA TYR A 28 -4.23 -2.10 -12.79
C TYR A 28 -2.88 -2.75 -13.21
N GLY A 29 -2.75 -3.27 -14.42
CA GLY A 29 -1.70 -4.24 -14.81
C GLY A 29 -0.22 -3.82 -14.69
N SER A 30 0.08 -2.62 -14.18
CA SER A 30 1.44 -2.08 -14.05
C SER A 30 1.86 -1.71 -12.63
N TYR A 31 1.04 -1.97 -11.60
CA TYR A 31 1.39 -1.66 -10.20
C TYR A 31 1.80 -2.90 -9.41
N ASN A 32 2.81 -2.76 -8.57
CA ASN A 32 3.12 -3.69 -7.48
C ASN A 32 2.24 -3.35 -6.27
N LEU A 33 1.80 -4.36 -5.50
CA LEU A 33 1.01 -4.15 -4.28
C LEU A 33 1.79 -4.51 -3.03
N VAL A 34 1.61 -3.71 -1.99
CA VAL A 34 1.95 -4.06 -0.62
C VAL A 34 0.81 -3.72 0.32
N ALA A 35 0.67 -4.49 1.39
CA ALA A 35 -0.21 -4.20 2.49
C ALA A 35 0.51 -3.35 3.53
N GLY A 36 -0.06 -2.17 3.80
CA GLY A 36 0.39 -1.27 4.85
C GLY A 36 -0.52 -1.30 6.07
N SER A 37 0.08 -1.07 7.24
CA SER A 37 -0.64 -0.85 8.49
C SER A 37 -0.50 0.60 8.91
N GLY A 38 -1.62 1.27 9.22
CA GLY A 38 -1.59 2.65 9.72
C GLY A 38 -1.14 2.74 11.17
N THR A 39 -0.29 3.72 11.47
CA THR A 39 0.15 4.08 12.82
C THR A 39 -0.51 5.38 13.24
N SER A 40 -1.53 5.30 14.11
CA SER A 40 -2.27 6.42 14.76
C SER A 40 -2.88 7.50 13.83
N GLY A 41 -4.16 7.85 13.99
CA GLY A 41 -4.85 8.88 13.19
C GLY A 41 -5.24 8.47 11.76
N SER A 42 -4.44 7.62 11.10
CA SER A 42 -4.76 6.90 9.85
C SER A 42 -5.02 5.41 10.10
N ALA A 43 -5.67 5.11 11.23
CA ALA A 43 -5.84 3.76 11.78
C ALA A 43 -6.59 2.85 10.79
N GLY A 44 -5.88 1.91 10.18
CA GLY A 44 -6.48 0.98 9.24
C GLY A 44 -5.46 0.22 8.41
N LEU A 45 -5.86 -0.99 8.04
CA LEU A 45 -5.28 -1.75 6.94
C LEU A 45 -5.40 -0.92 5.67
N LYS A 46 -4.39 -0.96 4.82
CA LYS A 46 -4.42 -0.31 3.52
C LYS A 46 -3.63 -1.13 2.53
N VAL A 47 -4.08 -1.16 1.28
CA VAL A 47 -3.31 -1.70 0.17
C VAL A 47 -2.70 -0.53 -0.55
N ILE A 48 -1.41 -0.61 -0.84
CA ILE A 48 -0.64 0.43 -1.49
C ILE A 48 -0.17 -0.14 -2.82
N GLY A 49 -0.62 0.47 -3.90
CA GLY A 49 -0.12 0.21 -5.24
C GLY A 49 1.02 1.18 -5.54
N TYR A 50 2.10 0.71 -6.15
CA TYR A 50 3.19 1.59 -6.56
C TYR A 50 3.76 1.17 -7.92
N ARG A 51 4.28 2.16 -8.65
CA ARG A 51 5.00 1.97 -9.91
C ARG A 51 6.16 2.95 -10.02
N ARG A 52 7.22 2.55 -10.72
CA ARG A 52 8.44 3.35 -10.87
C ARG A 52 8.39 4.35 -12.03
N GLU A 53 7.64 4.06 -13.09
CA GLU A 53 7.63 4.86 -14.32
C GLU A 53 6.21 5.03 -14.90
N PRO A 54 5.61 6.24 -14.80
CA PRO A 54 6.04 7.37 -13.96
C PRO A 54 5.91 7.03 -12.46
N ALA A 55 6.78 7.58 -11.62
CA ALA A 55 6.76 7.32 -10.18
C ALA A 55 5.41 7.75 -9.56
N GLU A 56 4.69 6.77 -9.03
CA GLU A 56 3.36 6.98 -8.47
C GLU A 56 3.03 5.93 -7.40
N LEU A 57 2.33 6.40 -6.38
CA LEU A 57 1.86 5.65 -5.23
C LEU A 57 0.34 5.81 -5.14
N ILE A 58 -0.39 4.73 -4.91
CA ILE A 58 -1.84 4.74 -4.72
C ILE A 58 -2.13 4.13 -3.36
N ILE A 59 -2.68 4.92 -2.45
CA ILE A 59 -3.03 4.51 -1.09
C ILE A 59 -4.52 4.17 -1.07
N CYS A 60 -4.86 2.90 -0.83
CA CYS A 60 -6.23 2.40 -0.76
C CYS A 60 -6.55 1.93 0.67
N PRO A 61 -7.23 2.75 1.49
CA PRO A 61 -7.67 2.35 2.82
C PRO A 61 -8.68 1.18 2.76
N LEU A 62 -8.42 0.12 3.53
CA LEU A 62 -9.28 -1.05 3.62
C LEU A 62 -9.82 -1.25 5.04
N SER A 63 -10.97 -1.90 5.14
CA SER A 63 -11.50 -2.39 6.41
C SER A 63 -10.77 -3.68 6.79
N PRO A 64 -10.15 -3.79 7.99
CA PRO A 64 -9.48 -5.02 8.40
C PRO A 64 -10.43 -6.20 8.61
N LYS A 65 -11.75 -5.96 8.70
CA LYS A 65 -12.76 -7.01 8.88
C LYS A 65 -13.31 -7.56 7.58
N THR A 66 -13.47 -6.71 6.58
CA THR A 66 -14.13 -7.07 5.30
C THR A 66 -13.16 -7.08 4.13
N LEU A 67 -11.94 -6.55 4.31
CA LEU A 67 -10.94 -6.31 3.28
C LEU A 67 -11.46 -5.51 2.08
N LYS A 68 -12.56 -4.77 2.28
CA LYS A 68 -13.16 -3.89 1.27
C LYS A 68 -12.66 -2.46 1.44
N PRO A 69 -12.60 -1.67 0.35
CA PRO A 69 -12.28 -0.26 0.42
C PRO A 69 -13.21 0.48 1.37
N THR A 70 -12.65 1.26 2.29
CA THR A 70 -13.43 2.13 3.20
C THR A 70 -13.55 3.54 2.64
N GLN A 71 -12.61 3.94 1.80
CA GLN A 71 -12.53 5.25 1.16
C GLN A 71 -11.96 5.07 -0.24
N ARG A 72 -12.10 6.10 -1.08
CA ARG A 72 -11.50 6.12 -2.41
C ARG A 72 -9.98 6.14 -2.30
N GLY A 73 -9.32 5.33 -3.12
CA GLY A 73 -7.87 5.32 -3.27
C GLY A 73 -7.35 6.71 -3.66
N VAL A 74 -6.24 7.09 -3.06
CA VAL A 74 -5.59 8.37 -3.31
C VAL A 74 -4.29 8.14 -4.06
N ALA A 75 -4.21 8.69 -5.27
CA ALA A 75 -2.99 8.71 -6.05
C ALA A 75 -2.08 9.84 -5.58
N VAL A 76 -0.82 9.52 -5.32
CA VAL A 76 0.26 10.41 -4.93
C VAL A 76 1.38 10.25 -5.95
N ASN A 77 1.80 11.36 -6.54
CA ASN A 77 2.86 11.42 -7.56
C ASN A 77 3.63 12.74 -7.41
N ASN A 78 4.65 12.92 -8.24
CA ASN A 78 5.53 14.10 -8.20
C ASN A 78 4.80 15.45 -8.34
N THR A 79 3.55 15.48 -8.82
CA THR A 79 2.80 16.72 -9.03
C THR A 79 1.94 17.12 -7.81
N ASN A 80 1.49 16.15 -7.00
CA ASN A 80 0.58 16.40 -5.88
C ASN A 80 1.13 15.97 -4.52
N VAL A 81 2.36 15.46 -4.48
CA VAL A 81 3.08 15.18 -3.24
C VAL A 81 3.64 16.48 -2.69
N SER A 82 3.44 16.70 -1.39
CA SER A 82 4.00 17.82 -0.65
C SER A 82 5.30 17.42 0.05
N HIS A 83 5.34 16.23 0.65
CA HIS A 83 6.51 15.70 1.30
C HIS A 83 6.42 14.18 1.44
N VAL A 84 7.58 13.54 1.51
CA VAL A 84 7.72 12.12 1.86
C VAL A 84 8.86 12.01 2.87
N ALA A 85 8.64 11.26 3.94
CA ALA A 85 9.64 11.04 4.98
C ALA A 85 9.60 9.62 5.52
N LEU A 86 10.77 9.07 5.83
CA LEU A 86 10.90 7.90 6.68
C LEU A 86 11.09 8.36 8.14
N VAL A 87 10.13 8.01 8.99
CA VAL A 87 10.13 8.37 10.41
C VAL A 87 10.96 7.37 11.20
N SER A 88 11.53 7.79 12.33
CA SER A 88 12.46 6.99 13.15
C SER A 88 11.90 5.63 13.63
N ASP A 89 10.57 5.47 13.65
CA ASP A 89 9.91 4.21 13.99
C ASP A 89 9.78 3.24 12.79
N GLY A 90 10.34 3.59 11.63
CA GLY A 90 10.22 2.81 10.39
C GLY A 90 8.90 3.00 9.65
N SER A 91 8.08 3.98 10.07
CA SER A 91 6.87 4.38 9.34
C SER A 91 7.23 5.33 8.20
N TYR A 92 6.55 5.18 7.07
CA TYR A 92 6.53 6.18 6.02
C TYR A 92 5.45 7.22 6.32
N GLU A 93 5.79 8.48 6.11
CA GLU A 93 4.88 9.60 6.11
C GLU A 93 4.84 10.23 4.71
N VAL A 94 3.64 10.35 4.15
CA VAL A 94 3.39 10.90 2.82
C VAL A 94 2.36 12.01 2.94
N GLY A 95 2.80 13.25 2.75
CA GLY A 95 1.94 14.42 2.69
C GLY A 95 1.59 14.76 1.24
N THR A 96 0.32 15.10 1.01
CA THR A 96 -0.19 15.58 -0.28
C THR A 96 -0.39 17.09 -0.23
N SER A 97 -0.29 17.76 -1.38
CA SER A 97 -0.50 19.22 -1.51
C SER A 97 -1.93 19.65 -1.12
N THR A 98 -2.87 18.71 -1.05
CA THR A 98 -4.22 18.92 -0.50
C THR A 98 -4.27 18.94 1.03
N GLY A 99 -3.12 18.87 1.71
CA GLY A 99 -3.00 18.92 3.17
C GLY A 99 -3.30 17.60 3.88
N THR A 100 -3.50 16.50 3.13
CA THR A 100 -3.72 15.18 3.74
C THR A 100 -2.40 14.47 3.94
N VAL A 101 -2.18 13.96 5.15
CA VAL A 101 -0.97 13.22 5.54
C VAL A 101 -1.33 11.78 5.86
N TYR A 102 -0.63 10.85 5.21
CA TYR A 102 -0.76 9.41 5.41
C TYR A 102 0.48 8.88 6.13
N ARG A 103 0.26 8.17 7.23
CA ARG A 103 1.33 7.48 7.96
C ARG A 103 1.08 5.98 8.01
N PHE A 104 2.05 5.19 7.59
CA PHE A 104 1.93 3.74 7.53
C PHE A 104 3.27 3.01 7.58
N THR A 105 3.24 1.76 8.06
CA THR A 105 4.35 0.81 8.00
C THR A 105 4.03 -0.31 7.02
N ILE A 106 5.06 -0.91 6.40
CA ILE A 106 4.92 -2.09 5.53
C ILE A 106 5.52 -3.31 6.25
N PRO A 107 4.72 -4.07 7.03
CA PRO A 107 5.20 -5.29 7.67
C PRO A 107 5.47 -6.38 6.62
N ALA A 108 6.54 -7.17 6.76
CA ALA A 108 6.84 -8.29 5.84
C ALA A 108 5.80 -9.43 5.92
N HIS A 109 5.23 -9.65 7.11
CA HIS A 109 4.28 -10.74 7.38
C HIS A 109 3.04 -10.28 8.18
N PRO A 110 2.17 -9.40 7.63
CA PRO A 110 0.98 -9.01 8.36
C PRO A 110 0.03 -10.21 8.48
N THR A 111 -0.57 -10.33 9.66
CA THR A 111 -1.60 -11.34 9.92
C THR A 111 -2.96 -10.68 9.91
N LEU A 112 -3.87 -11.17 9.08
CA LEU A 112 -5.15 -10.57 8.78
C LEU A 112 -6.28 -11.60 8.82
N ASP A 113 -7.47 -11.12 9.09
CA ASP A 113 -8.67 -11.93 9.06
C ASP A 113 -9.22 -12.00 7.63
N ILE A 114 -9.30 -13.21 7.08
CA ILE A 114 -9.90 -13.48 5.77
C ILE A 114 -11.41 -13.58 5.98
N PRO A 115 -12.21 -12.72 5.33
CA PRO A 115 -13.66 -12.79 5.42
C PRO A 115 -14.14 -14.05 4.71
N THR A 116 -14.67 -15.01 5.48
CA THR A 116 -15.29 -16.23 4.96
C THR A 116 -16.80 -16.01 4.82
N GLU A 117 -17.33 -16.10 3.61
CA GLU A 117 -18.78 -15.97 3.40
C GLU A 117 -19.54 -17.11 4.10
N GLY A 118 -20.58 -16.76 4.87
CA GLY A 118 -21.48 -17.73 5.50
C GLY A 118 -21.04 -18.28 6.86
N THR A 119 -19.89 -17.87 7.40
CA THR A 119 -19.47 -18.26 8.76
C THR A 119 -19.11 -17.06 9.62
N ALA A 120 -19.52 -17.04 10.89
CA ALA A 120 -19.16 -15.99 11.83
C ALA A 120 -17.67 -15.97 12.23
N ALA A 121 -16.91 -17.02 11.86
CA ALA A 121 -15.48 -17.13 12.12
C ALA A 121 -14.68 -16.70 10.88
N ALA A 122 -13.95 -15.60 11.00
CA ALA A 122 -12.94 -15.24 10.01
C ALA A 122 -11.75 -16.20 10.13
N GLN A 123 -11.22 -16.66 9.00
CA GLN A 123 -10.01 -17.46 8.98
C GLN A 123 -8.80 -16.53 9.07
N ARG A 124 -7.94 -16.72 10.08
CA ARG A 124 -6.72 -15.92 10.21
C ARG A 124 -5.65 -16.38 9.22
N GLY A 125 -5.23 -15.48 8.34
CA GLY A 125 -4.20 -15.70 7.34
C GLY A 125 -2.98 -14.82 7.55
N THR A 126 -1.81 -15.30 7.13
CA THR A 126 -0.58 -14.50 7.11
C THR A 126 -0.23 -14.22 5.64
N LEU A 127 -0.10 -12.95 5.29
CA LEU A 127 0.37 -12.53 3.99
C LEU A 127 1.90 -12.59 3.96
N ARG A 128 2.49 -13.26 2.96
CA ARG A 128 3.94 -13.20 2.73
C ARG A 128 4.24 -12.18 1.65
N GLN A 129 4.78 -11.04 2.07
CA GLN A 129 5.14 -9.91 1.23
C GLN A 129 6.56 -9.39 1.56
N ASP A 130 7.46 -10.26 2.02
CA ASP A 130 8.85 -9.92 2.32
C ASP A 130 9.54 -9.27 1.12
N GLN A 131 9.58 -9.98 -0.01
CA GLN A 131 10.15 -9.46 -1.25
C GLN A 131 9.46 -8.17 -1.74
N ASP A 132 8.14 -8.09 -1.62
CA ASP A 132 7.36 -6.92 -2.04
C ASP A 132 7.60 -5.71 -1.12
N ALA A 133 7.82 -5.94 0.18
CA ALA A 133 8.15 -4.91 1.16
C ALA A 133 9.58 -4.37 0.95
N GLU A 134 10.52 -5.24 0.60
CA GLU A 134 11.88 -4.82 0.20
C GLU A 134 11.85 -4.01 -1.10
N ASP A 135 11.11 -4.45 -2.11
CA ASP A 135 10.93 -3.71 -3.37
C ASP A 135 10.26 -2.35 -3.14
N PHE A 136 9.27 -2.30 -2.25
CA PHE A 136 8.63 -1.05 -1.86
C PHE A 136 9.58 -0.09 -1.15
N ALA A 137 10.45 -0.60 -0.27
CA ALA A 137 11.44 0.22 0.42
C ALA A 137 12.45 0.85 -0.55
N ASP A 138 12.92 0.07 -1.53
CA ASP A 138 13.75 0.56 -2.64
C ASP A 138 13.03 1.65 -3.45
N PHE A 139 11.77 1.40 -3.82
CA PHE A 139 10.94 2.39 -4.50
C PHE A 139 10.81 3.69 -3.70
N MET A 140 10.50 3.62 -2.39
CA MET A 140 10.34 4.81 -1.55
C MET A 140 11.63 5.61 -1.41
N ASN A 141 12.78 4.94 -1.32
CA ASN A 141 14.09 5.61 -1.31
C ASN A 141 14.30 6.37 -2.61
N ASN A 142 14.10 5.73 -3.76
CA ASN A 142 14.24 6.38 -5.05
C ASN A 142 13.25 7.55 -5.23
N PHE A 143 12.01 7.37 -4.77
CA PHE A 143 10.98 8.41 -4.81
C PHE A 143 11.37 9.64 -3.97
N MET A 144 11.92 9.44 -2.77
CA MET A 144 12.43 10.54 -1.93
C MET A 144 13.63 11.25 -2.58
N ASP A 145 14.57 10.51 -3.18
CA ASP A 145 15.70 11.10 -3.90
C ASP A 145 15.25 11.96 -5.09
N GLN A 146 14.27 11.49 -5.87
CA GLN A 146 13.71 12.26 -6.98
C GLN A 146 13.07 13.57 -6.51
N LEU A 147 12.37 13.54 -5.37
CA LEU A 147 11.74 14.74 -4.80
C LEU A 147 12.76 15.75 -4.27
N ASP A 148 13.82 15.29 -3.59
CA ASP A 148 14.91 16.16 -3.15
C ASP A 148 15.63 16.82 -4.34
N MET A 149 15.91 16.05 -5.40
CA MET A 149 16.50 16.59 -6.63
C MET A 149 15.59 17.63 -7.30
N ALA A 150 14.28 17.36 -7.37
CA ALA A 150 13.31 18.29 -7.95
C ALA A 150 13.20 19.59 -7.15
N LEU A 151 13.20 19.50 -5.82
CA LEU A 151 13.18 20.66 -4.93
C LEU A 151 14.42 21.53 -5.11
N ARG A 152 15.62 20.93 -5.12
CA ARG A 152 16.88 21.66 -5.34
C ARG A 152 16.96 22.35 -6.70
N ALA A 153 16.43 21.69 -7.74
CA ALA A 153 16.38 22.28 -9.08
C ALA A 153 15.48 23.53 -9.12
N ALA A 154 14.37 23.52 -8.36
CA ALA A 154 13.50 24.69 -8.23
C ALA A 154 14.21 25.86 -7.54
N GLU A 155 14.95 25.61 -6.46
CA GLU A 155 15.69 26.63 -5.69
C GLU A 155 16.86 27.27 -6.47
N THR A 156 17.42 26.57 -7.46
CA THR A 156 18.55 27.07 -8.26
C THR A 156 18.11 27.98 -9.42
N THR A 157 16.81 28.06 -9.69
CA THR A 157 16.25 28.83 -10.82
C THR A 157 15.79 30.24 -10.40
N GLU A 158 16.05 30.64 -9.16
CA GLU A 158 15.74 31.98 -8.61
C GLU A 158 16.93 32.95 -8.63
#